data_AF-A0A667GZY8-F1
#
_entry.id   AF-A0A667GZY8-F1
#
_cell.length_a   1.000
_cell.length_b   1.000
_cell.length_c   1.000
_cell.angle_alpha   90.00
_cell.angle_beta   90.00
_cell.angle_gamma   90.00
#
_symmetry.space_group_name_H-M   'P 1'
#
loop_
_entity.id
_entity.type
_entity.pdbx_description
1 polymer ?
#
loop_
_entity_poly.entity_id
_entity_poly.type
_entity_poly.pdbx_seq_one_letter_code
_entity_poly.pdbx_strand_id
1 'polypeptide(L)'
;MDQTQRRILGQPLPIPTTQPKKKRASMVSFFSKISWTVSLQKQEPPKNVFFILAERAQDPNAKKRHMAMRGLGAMASETPDKVKKYKKIVLDLLVHGLYDPVSADVIHESMKTLTIILGKIQGKSLGSFFIDITLQARTLLDDENDNLRYSAFVLFGQLADFAGRKWKTFFTSQVKQTQDSLLTHLQDRNPQVAKACKTTFRACSPYLKERKENSFQSEADQRNPKLCRQLSHYHPELLQFLYANRIL
;
A
#
# COMPACT_ATOMS: atom_id res chain seq x y z
N MET A 1 38.18 49.83 66.04
CA MET A 1 39.24 48.81 65.98
C MET A 1 38.58 47.51 65.57
N ASP A 2 38.93 46.78 64.54
CA ASP A 2 39.94 46.89 63.48
C ASP A 2 39.53 45.82 62.43
N GLN A 3 39.85 46.06 61.16
CA GLN A 3 40.27 45.13 60.10
C GLN A 3 40.00 43.59 60.24
N THR A 4 39.70 42.77 59.22
CA THR A 4 39.79 42.84 57.76
C THR A 4 39.15 41.56 57.17
N GLN A 5 38.65 41.73 55.94
CA GLN A 5 38.13 40.77 54.95
C GLN A 5 38.76 39.36 54.92
N ARG A 6 37.90 38.35 54.71
CA ARG A 6 38.10 37.31 53.66
C ARG A 6 36.78 36.90 53.01
N ARG A 7 36.67 37.22 51.71
CA ARG A 7 36.12 36.49 50.54
C ARG A 7 35.45 35.13 50.86
N ILE A 8 34.35 34.75 50.20
CA ILE A 8 34.35 34.16 48.85
C ILE A 8 32.92 34.17 48.23
N LEU A 9 32.88 34.70 47.00
CA LEU A 9 32.10 34.32 45.81
C LEU A 9 30.56 34.48 45.79
N GLY A 10 30.14 35.58 45.16
CA GLY A 10 28.76 35.86 44.78
C GLY A 10 28.21 34.88 43.75
N GLN A 11 26.94 34.55 43.93
CA GLN A 11 26.08 33.89 42.97
C GLN A 11 25.71 34.84 41.81
N PRO A 12 25.72 34.37 40.56
CA PRO A 12 24.93 34.97 39.49
C PRO A 12 23.71 34.10 39.14
N LEU A 13 22.55 34.76 38.98
CA LEU A 13 21.31 34.20 38.43
C LEU A 13 21.53 33.42 37.11
N PRO A 14 20.78 32.35 36.83
CA PRO A 14 20.74 31.74 35.51
C PRO A 14 19.84 32.53 34.54
N ILE A 15 20.43 32.92 33.41
CA ILE A 15 19.77 33.46 32.22
C ILE A 15 19.00 32.32 31.50
N PRO A 16 17.79 32.58 30.96
CA PRO A 16 17.05 31.59 30.17
C PRO A 16 17.54 31.60 28.70
N THR A 17 18.19 30.51 28.27
CA THR A 17 18.51 30.27 26.84
C THR A 17 17.80 29.03 26.31
N THR A 18 16.69 29.28 25.59
CA THR A 18 16.41 28.79 24.23
C THR A 18 16.75 27.34 23.84
N GLN A 19 15.70 26.54 23.55
CA GLN A 19 15.41 25.81 22.28
C GLN A 19 14.71 24.44 22.53
N PRO A 20 13.66 24.10 21.75
CA PRO A 20 12.82 22.93 21.96
C PRO A 20 13.40 21.67 21.31
N LYS A 21 13.50 20.57 22.09
CA LYS A 21 13.86 19.23 21.58
C LYS A 21 12.68 18.61 20.82
N LYS A 22 12.50 19.00 19.55
CA LYS A 22 11.84 18.19 18.51
C LYS A 22 12.80 18.07 17.33
N LYS A 23 12.83 16.89 16.69
CA LYS A 23 13.56 16.53 15.44
C LYS A 23 14.88 15.73 15.57
N ARG A 24 14.99 14.73 16.46
CA ARG A 24 16.01 13.66 16.31
C ARG A 24 15.49 12.31 15.78
N ALA A 25 14.18 12.09 15.76
CA ALA A 25 13.59 10.84 15.25
C ALA A 25 13.42 10.79 13.71
N SER A 26 13.59 11.90 13.00
CA SER A 26 13.32 11.98 11.55
C SER A 26 14.53 11.67 10.65
N MET A 27 15.75 11.60 11.19
CA MET A 27 16.95 11.35 10.37
C MET A 27 17.27 9.86 10.21
N VAL A 28 16.89 9.00 11.17
CA VAL A 28 17.23 7.57 11.14
C VAL A 28 16.46 6.80 10.05
N SER A 29 15.28 7.28 9.61
CA SER A 29 14.52 6.61 8.55
C SER A 29 15.05 6.92 7.13
N PHE A 30 15.78 8.02 6.95
CA PHE A 30 16.42 8.35 5.67
C PHE A 30 17.74 7.59 5.48
N PHE A 31 18.53 7.43 6.55
CA PHE A 31 19.81 6.69 6.44
C PHE A 31 19.63 5.18 6.26
N SER A 32 18.53 4.58 6.74
CA SER A 32 18.24 3.16 6.42
C SER A 32 17.86 2.93 4.95
N LYS A 33 17.26 3.94 4.31
CA LYS A 33 16.91 3.92 2.87
C LYS A 33 18.14 4.00 1.96
N ILE A 34 19.18 4.72 2.41
CA ILE A 34 20.38 4.99 1.62
C ILE A 34 21.51 4.01 1.96
N SER A 35 21.62 3.55 3.20
CA SER A 35 22.73 2.70 3.64
C SER A 35 22.76 1.34 2.94
N TRP A 36 21.60 0.72 2.67
CA TRP A 36 21.56 -0.61 2.05
C TRP A 36 21.66 -0.56 0.52
N THR A 37 21.04 0.44 -0.11
CA THR A 37 21.14 0.65 -1.56
C THR A 37 22.57 1.02 -1.95
N VAL A 38 23.21 1.89 -1.17
CA VAL A 38 24.61 2.28 -1.39
C VAL A 38 25.59 1.13 -1.11
N SER A 39 25.34 0.27 -0.11
CA SER A 39 26.24 -0.87 0.15
C SER A 39 26.19 -1.94 -0.94
N LEU A 40 25.00 -2.25 -1.49
CA LEU A 40 24.85 -3.21 -2.59
C LEU A 40 25.36 -2.65 -3.93
N GLN A 41 25.15 -1.36 -4.18
CA GLN A 41 25.57 -0.71 -5.42
C GLN A 41 27.08 -0.50 -5.50
N LYS A 42 27.79 -0.47 -4.36
CA LYS A 42 29.24 -0.24 -4.29
C LYS A 42 30.11 -1.47 -4.52
N GLN A 43 29.58 -2.70 -4.51
CA GLN A 43 30.43 -3.90 -4.54
C GLN A 43 30.13 -4.91 -5.67
N GLU A 44 28.97 -4.89 -6.31
CA GLU A 44 28.60 -5.98 -7.24
C GLU A 44 28.01 -5.46 -8.56
N PRO A 45 28.37 -6.05 -9.72
CA PRO A 45 27.74 -5.68 -10.97
C PRO A 45 26.23 -5.91 -10.84
N PRO A 46 25.39 -5.00 -11.35
CA PRO A 46 23.98 -4.98 -10.98
C PRO A 46 23.13 -6.08 -11.65
N LYS A 47 23.76 -7.00 -12.39
CA LYS A 47 23.16 -8.30 -12.75
C LYS A 47 23.18 -9.26 -11.56
N ASN A 48 24.23 -9.25 -10.74
CA ASN A 48 24.35 -10.08 -9.52
C ASN A 48 23.34 -9.65 -8.46
N VAL A 49 23.08 -8.35 -8.34
CA VAL A 49 22.15 -7.82 -7.33
C VAL A 49 20.74 -8.41 -7.47
N PHE A 50 20.24 -8.61 -8.70
CA PHE A 50 18.92 -9.24 -8.89
C PHE A 50 18.90 -10.68 -8.37
N PHE A 51 19.88 -11.49 -8.74
CA PHE A 51 19.92 -12.91 -8.33
C PHE A 51 20.10 -13.06 -6.82
N ILE A 52 20.91 -12.21 -6.19
CA ILE A 52 21.06 -12.18 -4.73
C ILE A 52 19.72 -11.85 -4.05
N LEU A 53 18.95 -10.91 -4.59
CA LEU A 53 17.62 -10.60 -4.06
C LEU A 53 16.63 -11.75 -4.29
N ALA A 54 16.67 -12.39 -5.45
CA ALA A 54 15.80 -13.52 -5.76
C ALA A 54 16.05 -14.73 -4.85
N GLU A 55 17.31 -15.01 -4.54
CA GLU A 55 17.70 -16.05 -3.57
C GLU A 55 17.21 -15.68 -2.16
N ARG A 56 17.49 -14.45 -1.70
CA ARG A 56 17.09 -13.99 -0.36
C ARG A 56 15.59 -13.87 -0.15
N ALA A 57 14.82 -13.72 -1.22
CA ALA A 57 13.35 -13.71 -1.18
C ALA A 57 12.76 -15.07 -0.75
N GLN A 58 13.53 -16.15 -0.84
CA GLN A 58 13.14 -17.51 -0.43
C GLN A 58 13.90 -17.99 0.82
N ASP A 59 14.63 -17.09 1.49
CA ASP A 59 15.40 -17.46 2.69
C ASP A 59 14.48 -17.86 3.85
N PRO A 60 14.83 -18.86 4.68
CA PRO A 60 14.05 -19.22 5.87
C PRO A 60 13.82 -18.05 6.84
N ASN A 61 14.72 -17.07 6.87
CA ASN A 61 14.61 -15.90 7.73
C ASN A 61 13.72 -14.80 7.12
N ALA A 62 12.62 -14.48 7.79
CA ALA A 62 11.65 -13.47 7.37
C ALA A 62 12.26 -12.07 7.16
N LYS A 63 13.26 -11.67 7.96
CA LYS A 63 13.91 -10.35 7.81
C LYS A 63 14.69 -10.27 6.50
N LYS A 64 15.36 -11.35 6.09
CA LYS A 64 16.05 -11.40 4.80
C LYS A 64 15.06 -11.36 3.64
N ARG A 65 13.95 -12.08 3.73
CA ARG A 65 12.86 -12.01 2.73
C ARG A 65 12.30 -10.60 2.63
N HIS A 66 11.97 -9.95 3.74
CA HIS A 66 11.47 -8.57 3.76
C HIS A 66 12.47 -7.60 3.08
N MET A 67 13.76 -7.71 3.43
CA MET A 67 14.81 -6.90 2.80
C MET A 67 14.94 -7.18 1.31
N ALA A 68 14.73 -8.42 0.87
CA ALA A 68 14.70 -8.78 -0.54
C ALA A 68 13.53 -8.10 -1.28
N MET A 69 12.31 -8.17 -0.74
CA MET A 69 11.13 -7.51 -1.31
C MET A 69 11.33 -5.99 -1.43
N ARG A 70 11.91 -5.38 -0.40
CA ARG A 70 12.28 -3.96 -0.42
C ARG A 70 13.34 -3.63 -1.48
N GLY A 71 14.35 -4.49 -1.62
CA GLY A 71 15.39 -4.36 -2.63
C GLY A 71 14.85 -4.44 -4.06
N LEU A 72 13.88 -5.33 -4.31
CA LEU A 72 13.18 -5.42 -5.59
C LEU A 72 12.38 -4.13 -5.89
N GLY A 73 11.73 -3.54 -4.89
CA GLY A 73 11.03 -2.24 -5.03
C GLY A 73 11.96 -1.06 -5.31
N ALA A 74 13.14 -1.03 -4.67
CA ALA A 74 14.18 -0.05 -4.98
C ALA A 74 14.69 -0.22 -6.43
N MET A 75 14.98 -1.46 -6.84
CA MET A 75 15.40 -1.77 -8.20
C MET A 75 14.36 -1.36 -9.26
N ALA A 76 13.06 -1.56 -8.98
CA ALA A 76 11.97 -1.14 -9.85
C ALA A 76 11.88 0.39 -10.00
N SER A 77 12.27 1.13 -8.96
CA SER A 77 12.27 2.58 -8.95
C SER A 77 13.49 3.16 -9.67
N GLU A 78 14.68 2.60 -9.43
CA GLU A 78 15.97 3.10 -9.92
C GLU A 78 16.33 2.56 -11.32
N THR A 79 16.00 1.30 -11.60
CA THR A 79 16.37 0.60 -12.84
C THR A 79 15.19 -0.18 -13.45
N PRO A 80 14.11 0.51 -13.85
CA PRO A 80 12.86 -0.12 -14.28
C PRO A 80 13.04 -1.10 -15.45
N ASP A 81 14.01 -0.88 -16.34
CA ASP A 81 14.23 -1.75 -17.50
C ASP A 81 14.75 -3.15 -17.14
N LYS A 82 15.48 -3.27 -16.02
CA LYS A 82 15.89 -4.58 -15.49
C LYS A 82 14.71 -5.35 -14.93
N VAL A 83 13.84 -4.68 -14.20
CA VAL A 83 12.62 -5.30 -13.67
C VAL A 83 11.69 -5.72 -14.81
N LYS A 84 11.61 -4.95 -15.90
CA LYS A 84 10.90 -5.36 -17.11
C LYS A 84 11.51 -6.63 -17.75
N LYS A 85 12.84 -6.74 -17.78
CA LYS A 85 13.54 -7.93 -18.31
C LYS A 85 13.22 -9.19 -17.51
N TYR A 86 13.19 -9.10 -16.18
CA TYR A 86 12.94 -10.22 -15.27
C TYR A 86 11.50 -10.27 -14.75
N LYS A 87 10.55 -9.65 -15.45
CA LYS A 87 9.18 -9.41 -14.97
C LYS A 87 8.52 -10.66 -14.37
N LYS A 88 8.56 -11.79 -15.09
CA LYS A 88 7.89 -13.03 -14.65
C LYS A 88 8.44 -13.52 -13.32
N ILE A 89 9.78 -13.52 -13.17
CA ILE A 89 10.46 -13.97 -11.95
C ILE A 89 10.18 -12.99 -10.81
N VAL A 90 10.23 -11.68 -11.07
CA VAL A 90 9.94 -10.67 -10.04
C VAL A 90 8.50 -10.79 -9.53
N LEU A 91 7.52 -10.97 -10.43
CA LEU A 91 6.13 -11.15 -10.03
C LEU A 91 5.93 -12.44 -9.24
N ASP A 92 6.58 -13.53 -9.65
CA ASP A 92 6.52 -14.81 -8.94
C ASP A 92 7.03 -14.69 -7.49
N LEU A 93 8.21 -14.08 -7.30
CA LEU A 93 8.78 -13.82 -5.97
C LEU A 93 7.87 -12.97 -5.09
N LEU A 94 7.26 -11.93 -5.67
CA LEU A 94 6.38 -11.03 -4.92
C LEU A 94 5.05 -11.69 -4.57
N VAL A 95 4.48 -12.48 -5.49
CA VAL A 95 3.28 -13.27 -5.21
C VAL A 95 3.58 -14.27 -4.10
N HIS A 96 4.72 -14.95 -4.13
CA HIS A 96 5.14 -15.81 -3.02
C HIS A 96 5.24 -15.03 -1.69
N GLY A 97 5.81 -13.82 -1.72
CA GLY A 97 5.87 -12.93 -0.56
C GLY A 97 4.52 -12.44 -0.04
N LEU A 98 3.47 -12.37 -0.89
CA LEU A 98 2.10 -12.06 -0.45
C LEU A 98 1.48 -13.16 0.42
N TYR A 99 1.94 -14.40 0.25
CA TYR A 99 1.51 -15.58 0.99
C TYR A 99 2.55 -16.00 2.04
N ASP A 100 3.39 -15.07 2.52
CA ASP A 100 4.39 -15.39 3.54
C ASP A 100 3.72 -15.99 4.78
N PRO A 101 4.10 -17.21 5.21
CA PRO A 101 3.36 -17.93 6.24
C PRO A 101 3.55 -17.37 7.66
N VAL A 102 4.54 -16.51 7.87
CA VAL A 102 4.98 -16.13 9.23
C VAL A 102 5.09 -14.61 9.42
N SER A 103 5.25 -13.83 8.35
CA SER A 103 5.63 -12.43 8.47
C SER A 103 4.72 -11.45 7.71
N ALA A 104 3.90 -10.73 8.48
CA ALA A 104 3.13 -9.57 8.00
C ALA A 104 4.02 -8.49 7.35
N ASP A 105 5.26 -8.32 7.82
CA ASP A 105 6.21 -7.36 7.24
C ASP A 105 6.64 -7.75 5.83
N VAL A 106 6.74 -9.05 5.54
CA VAL A 106 7.05 -9.54 4.19
C VAL A 106 5.84 -9.33 3.28
N ILE A 107 4.64 -9.66 3.76
CA ILE A 107 3.38 -9.45 3.01
C ILE A 107 3.20 -7.97 2.66
N HIS A 108 3.33 -7.10 3.66
CA HIS A 108 3.21 -5.65 3.50
C HIS A 108 4.21 -5.10 2.47
N GLU A 109 5.49 -5.44 2.61
CA GLU A 109 6.51 -4.93 1.69
C GLU A 109 6.35 -5.52 0.27
N SER A 110 5.85 -6.76 0.16
CA SER A 110 5.52 -7.37 -1.14
C SER A 110 4.40 -6.61 -1.86
N MET A 111 3.31 -6.27 -1.16
CA MET A 111 2.23 -5.46 -1.74
C MET A 111 2.72 -4.09 -2.19
N LYS A 112 3.49 -3.42 -1.33
CA LYS A 112 4.05 -2.10 -1.64
C LYS A 112 5.01 -2.15 -2.84
N THR A 113 5.85 -3.18 -2.93
CA THR A 113 6.72 -3.38 -4.09
C THR A 113 5.92 -3.69 -5.36
N LEU A 114 4.84 -4.48 -5.27
CA LEU A 114 3.91 -4.70 -6.39
C LEU A 114 3.31 -3.39 -6.85
N THR A 115 2.77 -2.55 -5.96
CA THR A 115 2.23 -1.22 -6.28
C THR A 115 3.23 -0.35 -7.06
N ILE A 116 4.50 -0.35 -6.65
CA ILE A 116 5.56 0.36 -7.37
C ILE A 116 5.75 -0.21 -8.77
N ILE A 117 5.87 -1.53 -8.89
CA ILE A 117 6.11 -2.20 -10.17
C ILE A 117 4.94 -1.98 -11.13
N LEU A 118 3.70 -2.15 -10.68
CA LEU A 118 2.49 -1.91 -11.47
C LEU A 118 2.48 -0.48 -12.03
N GLY A 119 2.85 0.51 -11.21
CA GLY A 119 3.01 1.89 -11.66
C GLY A 119 4.06 2.09 -12.76
N LYS A 120 5.05 1.20 -12.88
CA LYS A 120 6.13 1.26 -13.90
C LYS A 120 5.87 0.40 -15.14
N ILE A 121 4.97 -0.59 -15.06
CA ILE A 121 4.67 -1.52 -16.16
C ILE A 121 3.29 -1.30 -16.80
N GLN A 122 2.72 -0.11 -16.65
CA GLN A 122 1.43 0.28 -17.23
C GLN A 122 1.31 -0.15 -18.71
N GLY A 123 0.14 -0.67 -19.08
CA GLY A 123 -0.13 -1.20 -20.42
C GLY A 123 0.34 -2.63 -20.68
N LYS A 124 1.05 -3.28 -19.75
CA LYS A 124 1.45 -4.70 -19.88
C LYS A 124 0.55 -5.62 -19.05
N SER A 125 0.05 -6.69 -19.67
CA SER A 125 -0.74 -7.73 -18.99
C SER A 125 0.04 -8.40 -17.86
N LEU A 126 -0.61 -8.64 -16.73
CA LEU A 126 -0.07 -9.43 -15.60
C LEU A 126 -0.17 -10.95 -15.82
N GLY A 127 -0.85 -11.40 -16.87
CA GLY A 127 -1.06 -12.82 -17.10
C GLY A 127 -1.89 -13.45 -15.96
N SER A 128 -1.53 -14.67 -15.56
CA SER A 128 -2.20 -15.40 -14.47
C SER A 128 -1.97 -14.78 -13.09
N PHE A 129 -0.82 -14.11 -12.86
CA PHE A 129 -0.54 -13.43 -11.59
C PHE A 129 -1.61 -12.40 -11.21
N PHE A 130 -2.37 -11.88 -12.17
CA PHE A 130 -3.51 -11.00 -11.89
C PHE A 130 -4.48 -11.63 -10.89
N ILE A 131 -4.78 -12.92 -11.04
CA ILE A 131 -5.71 -13.64 -10.18
C ILE A 131 -5.16 -13.70 -8.76
N ASP A 132 -3.94 -14.22 -8.60
CA ASP A 132 -3.33 -14.44 -7.29
C ASP A 132 -3.17 -13.14 -6.50
N ILE A 133 -2.71 -12.07 -7.17
CA ILE A 133 -2.55 -10.75 -6.55
C ILE A 133 -3.91 -10.18 -6.16
N THR A 134 -4.94 -10.32 -7.02
CA THR A 134 -6.29 -9.80 -6.72
C THR A 134 -6.91 -10.52 -5.52
N LEU A 135 -6.84 -11.85 -5.49
CA LEU A 135 -7.41 -12.65 -4.41
C LEU A 135 -6.75 -12.31 -3.08
N GLN A 136 -5.41 -12.19 -3.07
CA GLN A 136 -4.68 -11.91 -1.84
C GLN A 136 -4.78 -10.45 -1.39
N ALA A 137 -4.82 -9.49 -2.33
CA ALA A 137 -5.11 -8.11 -1.95
C ALA A 137 -6.52 -7.99 -1.32
N ARG A 138 -7.49 -8.74 -1.84
CA ARG A 138 -8.85 -8.77 -1.29
C ARG A 138 -8.90 -9.29 0.16
N THR A 139 -8.24 -10.40 0.45
CA THR A 139 -8.28 -11.00 1.80
C THR A 139 -7.69 -10.07 2.87
N LEU A 140 -6.80 -9.17 2.46
CA LEU A 140 -6.12 -8.21 3.34
C LEU A 140 -6.85 -6.86 3.48
N LEU A 141 -7.99 -6.65 2.82
CA LEU A 141 -8.74 -5.39 2.92
C LEU A 141 -9.32 -5.15 4.31
N ASP A 142 -9.69 -6.22 5.02
CA ASP A 142 -10.30 -6.19 6.35
C ASP A 142 -9.33 -6.67 7.46
N ASP A 143 -8.02 -6.70 7.18
CA ASP A 143 -7.00 -7.11 8.15
C ASP A 143 -6.95 -6.18 9.37
N GLU A 144 -6.62 -6.65 10.57
CA GLU A 144 -6.53 -5.78 11.75
C GLU A 144 -5.37 -4.76 11.67
N ASN A 145 -4.33 -5.06 10.90
CA ASN A 145 -3.17 -4.19 10.71
C ASN A 145 -3.45 -3.11 9.67
N ASP A 146 -3.49 -1.86 10.13
CA ASP A 146 -3.70 -0.67 9.29
C ASP A 146 -2.77 -0.61 8.06
N ASN A 147 -1.51 -1.05 8.19
CA ASN A 147 -0.55 -1.01 7.08
C ASN A 147 -0.88 -2.04 5.99
N LEU A 148 -1.38 -3.22 6.41
CA LEU A 148 -1.83 -4.26 5.49
C LEU A 148 -3.11 -3.79 4.78
N ARG A 149 -4.13 -3.32 5.52
CA ARG A 149 -5.35 -2.76 4.91
C ARG A 149 -5.02 -1.64 3.92
N TYR A 150 -4.21 -0.67 4.35
CA TYR A 150 -3.82 0.45 3.50
C TYR A 150 -3.19 -0.03 2.18
N SER A 151 -2.20 -0.92 2.26
CA SER A 151 -1.48 -1.41 1.09
C SER A 151 -2.37 -2.28 0.21
N ALA A 152 -3.26 -3.07 0.81
CA ALA A 152 -4.26 -3.88 0.13
C ALA A 152 -5.23 -3.01 -0.67
N PHE A 153 -5.79 -1.95 -0.08
CA PHE A 153 -6.66 -1.01 -0.81
C PHE A 153 -5.93 -0.38 -1.99
N VAL A 154 -4.72 0.14 -1.78
CA VAL A 154 -3.92 0.78 -2.83
C VAL A 154 -3.66 -0.21 -3.98
N LEU A 155 -3.22 -1.43 -3.67
CA LEU A 155 -2.94 -2.46 -4.67
C LEU A 155 -4.21 -2.91 -5.40
N PHE A 156 -5.29 -3.19 -4.69
CA PHE A 156 -6.57 -3.60 -5.26
C PHE A 156 -7.15 -2.53 -6.20
N GLY A 157 -7.04 -1.25 -5.82
CA GLY A 157 -7.46 -0.13 -6.66
C GLY A 157 -6.67 -0.03 -7.96
N GLN A 158 -5.35 -0.21 -7.90
CA GLN A 158 -4.51 -0.22 -9.10
C GLN A 158 -4.82 -1.40 -10.03
N LEU A 159 -5.21 -2.56 -9.49
CA LEU A 159 -5.56 -3.73 -10.30
C LEU A 159 -6.78 -3.49 -11.21
N ALA A 160 -7.63 -2.51 -10.91
CA ALA A 160 -8.72 -2.10 -11.80
C ALA A 160 -8.20 -1.75 -13.21
N ASP A 161 -7.08 -1.04 -13.32
CA ASP A 161 -6.48 -0.68 -14.61
C ASP A 161 -5.87 -1.88 -15.36
N PHE A 162 -5.57 -2.97 -14.64
CA PHE A 162 -4.93 -4.17 -15.19
C PHE A 162 -5.93 -5.28 -15.57
N ALA A 163 -7.19 -5.20 -15.15
CA ALA A 163 -8.18 -6.22 -15.47
C ALA A 163 -8.38 -6.36 -16.99
N GLY A 164 -8.37 -5.23 -17.71
CA GLY A 164 -8.56 -5.18 -19.16
C GLY A 164 -9.82 -5.92 -19.61
N ARG A 165 -9.85 -6.39 -20.87
CA ARG A 165 -10.96 -7.24 -21.36
C ARG A 165 -10.89 -8.67 -20.82
N LYS A 166 -9.68 -9.23 -20.70
CA LYS A 166 -9.45 -10.64 -20.33
C LYS A 166 -9.98 -10.97 -18.93
N TRP A 167 -9.68 -10.13 -17.95
CA TRP A 167 -10.02 -10.39 -16.55
C TRP A 167 -11.21 -9.57 -16.05
N LYS A 168 -11.93 -8.88 -16.95
CA LYS A 168 -13.06 -8.01 -16.58
C LYS A 168 -14.10 -8.73 -15.72
N THR A 169 -14.59 -9.88 -16.19
CA THR A 169 -15.63 -10.65 -15.49
C THR A 169 -15.15 -11.14 -14.14
N PHE A 170 -13.92 -11.66 -14.07
CA PHE A 170 -13.32 -12.08 -12.81
C PHE A 170 -13.20 -10.91 -11.83
N PHE A 171 -12.60 -9.79 -12.27
CA PHE A 171 -12.41 -8.62 -11.41
C PHE A 171 -13.74 -7.98 -10.98
N THR A 172 -14.77 -7.95 -11.84
CA THR A 172 -16.13 -7.57 -11.46
C THR A 172 -16.67 -8.43 -10.32
N SER A 173 -16.51 -9.76 -10.40
CA SER A 173 -16.91 -10.65 -9.31
C SER A 173 -16.15 -10.38 -8.01
N GLN A 174 -14.84 -10.09 -8.11
CA GLN A 174 -14.04 -9.73 -6.95
C GLN A 174 -14.49 -8.41 -6.32
N VAL A 175 -14.74 -7.37 -7.12
CA VAL A 175 -15.21 -6.06 -6.66
C VAL A 175 -16.59 -6.16 -5.99
N LYS A 176 -17.50 -6.97 -6.52
CA LYS A 176 -18.80 -7.22 -5.87
C LYS A 176 -18.63 -7.88 -4.49
N GLN A 177 -17.72 -8.84 -4.38
CA GLN A 177 -17.43 -9.53 -3.12
C GLN A 177 -16.72 -8.63 -2.10
N THR A 178 -16.06 -7.54 -2.52
CA THR A 178 -15.40 -6.57 -1.63
C THR A 178 -16.25 -5.35 -1.31
N GLN A 179 -17.52 -5.34 -1.73
CA GLN A 179 -18.39 -4.19 -1.53
C GLN A 179 -18.54 -3.84 -0.05
N ASP A 180 -18.81 -4.80 0.83
CA ASP A 180 -18.99 -4.53 2.26
C ASP A 180 -17.71 -3.97 2.92
N SER A 181 -16.54 -4.53 2.57
CA SER A 181 -15.23 -4.04 2.99
C SER A 181 -15.01 -2.59 2.55
N LEU A 182 -15.29 -2.28 1.28
CA LEU A 182 -15.17 -0.93 0.74
C LEU A 182 -16.06 0.05 1.51
N LEU A 183 -17.31 -0.31 1.79
CA LEU A 183 -18.24 0.58 2.49
C LEU A 183 -17.85 0.82 3.95
N THR A 184 -17.45 -0.24 4.63
CA THR A 184 -17.03 -0.18 6.04
C THR A 184 -15.77 0.69 6.18
N HIS A 185 -14.78 0.48 5.31
CA HIS A 185 -13.50 1.17 5.40
C HIS A 185 -13.49 2.58 4.77
N LEU A 186 -14.58 3.07 4.19
CA LEU A 186 -14.71 4.51 3.88
C LEU A 186 -14.61 5.38 5.14
N GLN A 187 -14.99 4.83 6.29
CA GLN A 187 -14.91 5.46 7.62
C GLN A 187 -13.87 4.77 8.51
N ASP A 188 -12.82 4.21 7.91
CA ASP A 188 -11.77 3.56 8.68
C ASP A 188 -11.22 4.50 9.77
N ARG A 189 -10.95 3.93 10.95
CA ARG A 189 -10.37 4.65 12.10
C ARG A 189 -9.04 5.32 11.73
N ASN A 190 -8.28 4.69 10.83
CA ASN A 190 -7.08 5.26 10.26
C ASN A 190 -7.42 6.11 9.02
N PRO A 191 -7.15 7.43 9.06
CA PRO A 191 -7.50 8.33 7.96
C PRO A 191 -6.75 8.02 6.66
N GLN A 192 -5.57 7.40 6.71
CA GLN A 192 -4.84 6.98 5.51
C GLN A 192 -5.55 5.81 4.82
N VAL A 193 -6.04 4.84 5.59
CA VAL A 193 -6.82 3.71 5.07
C VAL A 193 -8.13 4.20 4.47
N ALA A 194 -8.86 5.08 5.16
CA ALA A 194 -10.09 5.67 4.64
C ALA A 194 -9.88 6.38 3.28
N LYS A 195 -8.78 7.14 3.16
CA LYS A 195 -8.40 7.81 1.90
C LYS A 195 -8.04 6.81 0.80
N ALA A 196 -7.30 5.74 1.13
CA ALA A 196 -6.97 4.68 0.18
C ALA A 196 -8.25 3.99 -0.30
N CYS A 197 -9.13 3.57 0.61
CA CYS A 197 -10.41 2.96 0.31
C CYS A 197 -11.27 3.85 -0.62
N LYS A 198 -11.41 5.14 -0.33
CA LYS A 198 -12.14 6.09 -1.20
C LYS A 198 -11.55 6.17 -2.61
N THR A 199 -10.23 6.07 -2.74
CA THR A 199 -9.55 6.05 -4.05
C THR A 199 -9.83 4.74 -4.78
N THR A 200 -9.73 3.62 -4.08
CA THR A 200 -10.02 2.28 -4.59
C THR A 200 -11.46 2.14 -5.04
N PHE A 201 -12.41 2.67 -4.27
CA PHE A 201 -13.83 2.69 -4.62
C PHE A 201 -14.09 3.38 -5.97
N ARG A 202 -13.44 4.54 -6.19
CA ARG A 202 -13.54 5.27 -7.47
C ARG A 202 -12.95 4.46 -8.63
N ALA A 203 -11.79 3.83 -8.42
CA ALA A 203 -11.17 2.99 -9.43
C ALA A 203 -12.03 1.75 -9.77
N CYS A 204 -12.73 1.18 -8.78
CA CYS A 204 -13.57 0.00 -8.95
C CYS A 204 -14.99 0.32 -9.47
N SER A 205 -15.40 1.59 -9.54
CA SER A 205 -16.76 1.97 -9.95
C SER A 205 -17.21 1.42 -11.31
N PRO A 206 -16.35 1.31 -12.34
CA PRO A 206 -16.78 0.73 -13.62
C PRO A 206 -17.18 -0.74 -13.52
N TYR A 207 -16.76 -1.42 -12.45
CA TYR A 207 -17.02 -2.83 -12.17
C TYR A 207 -18.21 -3.03 -11.23
N LEU A 208 -18.66 -1.97 -10.56
CA LEU A 208 -19.87 -1.97 -9.70
C LEU A 208 -21.16 -1.70 -10.49
N LYS A 209 -21.06 -1.15 -11.71
CA LYS A 209 -22.23 -0.89 -12.55
C LYS A 209 -22.95 -2.20 -12.88
N GLU A 210 -24.22 -2.28 -12.54
CA GLU A 210 -25.09 -3.33 -13.08
C GLU A 210 -25.22 -3.12 -14.58
N ARG A 211 -24.76 -4.11 -15.35
CA ARG A 211 -25.15 -4.20 -16.75
C ARG A 211 -26.63 -4.57 -16.72
N LYS A 212 -27.51 -3.72 -17.26
CA LYS A 212 -28.86 -4.15 -17.66
C LYS A 212 -28.69 -5.33 -18.62
N GLU A 213 -28.73 -6.54 -18.11
CA GLU A 213 -29.17 -7.67 -18.91
C GLU A 213 -30.68 -7.50 -19.05
N ASN A 214 -31.16 -7.56 -20.30
CA ASN A 214 -32.56 -7.47 -20.65
C ASN A 214 -33.35 -8.65 -20.04
N SER A 215 -33.60 -8.61 -18.75
CA SER A 215 -34.64 -9.41 -18.10
C SER A 215 -35.73 -8.46 -17.65
N PHE A 216 -36.78 -8.40 -18.47
CA PHE A 216 -38.08 -7.94 -18.02
C PHE A 216 -38.57 -8.94 -16.97
N GLN A 217 -38.60 -8.51 -15.71
CA GLN A 217 -39.49 -8.89 -14.58
C GLN A 217 -38.82 -8.32 -13.32
N SER A 218 -39.23 -7.15 -12.82
CA SER A 218 -40.19 -6.99 -11.70
C SER A 218 -39.78 -7.87 -10.51
N GLU A 219 -39.35 -7.38 -9.35
CA GLU A 219 -39.87 -6.27 -8.55
C GLU A 219 -38.77 -5.70 -7.64
N ALA A 220 -38.81 -4.38 -7.38
CA ALA A 220 -38.04 -3.69 -6.34
C ALA A 220 -36.53 -3.96 -6.33
N ASP A 221 -35.82 -3.24 -7.23
CA ASP A 221 -34.38 -3.00 -7.21
C ASP A 221 -33.82 -3.08 -5.80
N GLN A 222 -32.79 -3.91 -5.66
CA GLN A 222 -32.02 -4.21 -4.46
C GLN A 222 -31.21 -2.98 -4.01
N ARG A 223 -31.88 -1.85 -3.78
CA ARG A 223 -31.32 -0.63 -3.22
C ARG A 223 -30.82 -1.00 -1.83
N ASN A 224 -29.52 -0.94 -1.61
CA ASN A 224 -28.95 -1.09 -0.27
C ASN A 224 -29.23 0.21 0.50
N PRO A 225 -30.28 0.30 1.35
CA PRO A 225 -30.70 1.57 1.94
C PRO A 225 -29.69 2.04 2.97
N LYS A 226 -28.94 1.10 3.56
CA LYS A 226 -27.84 1.37 4.49
C LYS A 226 -26.70 2.08 3.77
N LEU A 227 -26.35 1.63 2.56
CA LEU A 227 -25.34 2.25 1.71
C LEU A 227 -25.70 3.70 1.34
N CYS A 228 -26.91 3.94 0.83
CA CYS A 228 -27.36 5.31 0.51
C CYS A 228 -27.36 6.22 1.75
N ARG A 229 -27.74 5.68 2.91
CA ARG A 229 -27.76 6.43 4.18
C ARG A 229 -26.35 6.74 4.71
N GLN A 230 -25.41 5.80 4.61
CA GLN A 230 -24.01 6.04 4.99
C GLN A 230 -23.33 7.05 4.06
N LEU A 231 -23.53 6.93 2.75
CA LEU A 231 -22.90 7.84 1.80
C LEU A 231 -23.53 9.23 1.81
N SER A 232 -24.84 9.37 1.98
CA SER A 232 -25.49 10.70 2.08
C SER A 232 -24.97 11.50 3.27
N HIS A 233 -24.67 10.84 4.38
CA HIS A 233 -24.22 11.52 5.59
C HIS A 233 -22.73 11.86 5.58
N TYR A 234 -21.88 10.99 5.02
CA TYR A 234 -20.43 11.10 5.18
C TYR A 234 -19.66 11.35 3.87
N HIS A 235 -20.19 10.92 2.72
CA HIS A 235 -19.54 11.05 1.41
C HIS A 235 -20.56 11.40 0.30
N PRO A 236 -21.20 12.58 0.37
CA PRO A 236 -22.21 12.99 -0.60
C PRO A 236 -21.66 13.00 -2.03
N GLU A 237 -20.37 13.28 -2.21
CA GLU A 237 -19.69 13.20 -3.50
C GLU A 237 -19.59 11.77 -4.06
N LEU A 238 -19.46 10.76 -3.20
CA LEU A 238 -19.49 9.36 -3.65
C LEU A 238 -20.92 8.92 -3.93
N LEU A 239 -21.89 9.36 -3.13
CA LEU A 239 -23.29 9.10 -3.40
C LEU A 239 -23.72 9.69 -4.75
N GLN A 240 -23.39 10.96 -4.99
CA GLN A 240 -23.66 11.63 -6.27
C GLN A 240 -22.96 10.92 -7.42
N PHE A 241 -21.72 10.48 -7.22
CA PHE A 241 -21.00 9.68 -8.20
C PHE A 241 -21.68 8.34 -8.49
N LEU A 242 -22.20 7.64 -7.48
CA LEU A 242 -22.91 6.37 -7.67
C LEU A 242 -24.23 6.57 -8.41
N TYR A 243 -25.02 7.58 -8.05
CA TYR A 243 -26.24 7.95 -8.77
C TYR A 243 -25.96 8.37 -10.21
N ALA A 244 -24.96 9.23 -10.44
CA ALA A 244 -24.55 9.65 -11.78
C ALA A 244 -24.11 8.47 -12.65
N ASN A 245 -23.57 7.42 -12.02
CA ASN A 245 -23.11 6.21 -12.69
C ASN A 245 -24.14 5.07 -12.71
N ARG A 246 -25.36 5.29 -12.18
CA ARG A 246 -26.43 4.27 -12.04
C ARG A 246 -25.95 2.98 -11.35
N ILE A 247 -25.14 3.14 -10.32
CA ILE A 247 -24.68 2.04 -9.46
C ILE A 247 -25.66 1.84 -8.28
N LEU A 248 -26.41 2.89 -7.92
CA LEU A 248 -27.51 2.93 -6.95
C LEU A 248 -28.73 3.60 -7.61
#